data_AF-A0A0A8YDG8-F1
#
_entry.id   AF-A0A0A8YDG8-F1
#
_cell.length_a   1.000
_cell.length_b   1.000
_cell.length_c   1.000
_cell.angle_alpha   90.00
_cell.angle_beta   90.00
_cell.angle_gamma   90.00
#
_symmetry.space_group_name_H-M   'P 1'
#
loop_
_entity.id
_entity.type
_entity.pdbx_description
1 polymer ?
#
loop_
_entity_poly.entity_id
_entity_poly.type
_entity_poly.pdbx_seq_one_letter_code
_entity_poly.pdbx_strand_id
1 'polypeptide(L)' 'MQDPCLVLAGPTHAVVVQVDFTPKEAGKSDGILDIGFCKMKVTVAWSLISCEKLNV' A
#
# COMPACT_ATOMS: atom_id res chain seq x y z
N MET A 1 -14.32 4.39 -10.67
CA MET A 1 -13.59 4.96 -11.82
C MET A 1 -12.39 5.69 -11.24
N GLN A 2 -11.24 5.02 -11.17
CA GLN A 2 -10.02 5.57 -10.58
C GLN A 2 -9.12 6.07 -11.71
N ASP A 3 -8.67 7.32 -11.60
CA ASP A 3 -7.68 7.96 -12.46
C ASP A 3 -6.30 7.39 -12.14
N PRO A 4 -5.60 6.73 -13.10
CA PRO A 4 -4.33 6.08 -12.85
C PRO A 4 -3.18 6.86 -13.49
N CYS A 5 -2.95 8.12 -13.13
CA CYS A 5 -1.82 8.85 -13.70
C CYS A 5 -1.14 9.76 -12.66
N LEU A 6 -0.28 9.17 -11.82
CA LEU A 6 0.83 9.92 -11.23
C LEU A 6 2.08 9.69 -12.10
N VAL A 7 2.24 10.57 -13.09
CA VAL A 7 3.39 10.61 -14.00
C VAL A 7 4.58 11.23 -13.26
N LEU A 8 5.68 10.49 -13.13
CA LEU A 8 6.98 11.07 -12.76
C LEU A 8 7.83 11.21 -14.03
N ALA A 9 7.69 12.34 -14.71
CA ALA A 9 8.52 12.72 -15.86
C ALA A 9 9.81 13.39 -15.35
N GLY A 10 10.89 12.63 -15.30
CA GLY A 10 12.27 13.08 -15.14
C GLY A 10 13.22 12.10 -15.84
N PRO A 11 14.47 12.48 -16.16
CA PRO A 11 15.36 11.70 -17.05
C PRO A 11 15.95 10.42 -16.41
N THR A 12 15.34 9.92 -15.34
CA THR A 12 15.63 8.64 -14.71
C THR A 12 14.38 7.77 -14.81
N HIS A 13 14.51 6.62 -15.47
CA HIS A 13 13.41 5.65 -15.61
C HIS A 13 13.02 5.12 -14.23
N ALA A 14 12.05 5.77 -13.58
CA ALA A 14 11.47 5.30 -12.34
C ALA A 14 10.64 4.05 -12.62
N VAL A 15 10.94 2.94 -11.93
CA VAL A 15 10.14 1.72 -12.01
C VAL A 15 9.05 1.81 -10.95
N VAL A 16 7.79 1.88 -11.41
CA VAL A 16 6.61 1.92 -10.53
C VAL A 16 6.04 0.51 -10.45
N VAL A 17 6.00 -0.05 -9.24
CA VAL A 17 5.41 -1.37 -8.95
C VAL A 17 4.39 -1.19 -7.83
N GLN A 18 3.24 -1.83 -7.98
CA GLN A 18 2.14 -1.75 -7.02
C GLN A 18 1.77 -3.15 -6.52
N VAL A 19 1.39 -3.21 -5.24
CA VAL A 19 0.79 -4.40 -4.61
C VAL A 19 -0.43 -3.93 -3.82
N ASP A 20 -1.57 -4.56 -4.07
CA ASP A 20 -2.82 -4.21 -3.42
C ASP A 20 -3.16 -5.20 -2.29
N PHE A 21 -3.75 -4.68 -1.22
CA PHE A 21 -4.19 -5.49 -0.09
C PHE A 21 -5.66 -5.21 0.22
N THR A 22 -6.45 -6.27 0.34
CA THR A 22 -7.82 -6.16 0.83
C THR A 22 -7.80 -5.83 2.34
N PRO A 23 -8.48 -4.76 2.79
CA PRO A 23 -8.61 -4.45 4.20
C PRO A 23 -9.24 -5.60 4.99
N LYS A 24 -8.88 -5.71 6.27
CA LYS A 24 -9.45 -6.69 7.20
C LYS A 24 -9.91 -5.99 8.48
N GLU A 25 -10.92 -6.55 9.14
CA GLU A 25 -11.35 -6.11 10.47
C GLU A 25 -10.22 -6.21 11.50
N ALA A 26 -9.46 -7.32 11.46
CA ALA A 26 -8.25 -7.51 12.24
C ALA A 26 -7.31 -8.53 11.58
N GLY A 27 -6.03 -8.49 11.92
CA GLY A 27 -5.05 -9.53 11.54
C GLY A 27 -3.97 -9.00 10.60
N LYS A 28 -3.39 -9.89 9.78
CA LYS A 28 -2.27 -9.54 8.88
C LYS A 28 -2.56 -9.90 7.43
N SER A 29 -1.92 -9.19 6.52
CA SER A 29 -1.79 -9.54 5.11
C SER A 29 -0.32 -9.47 4.72
N ASP A 30 0.12 -10.40 3.89
CA ASP A 30 1.49 -10.47 3.40
C ASP A 30 1.47 -10.36 1.87
N GLY A 31 2.44 -9.65 1.31
CA GLY A 31 2.61 -9.48 -0.13
C GLY A 31 4.09 -9.34 -0.48
N ILE A 32 4.42 -9.59 -1.74
CA ILE A 32 5.77 -9.39 -2.26
C ILE A 32 5.74 -8.22 -3.24
N LEU A 33 6.61 -7.24 -3.00
CA LEU A 33 6.91 -6.19 -3.95
C LEU A 33 8.20 -6.57 -4.69
N ASP A 34 8.06 -6.86 -5.98
CA ASP A 34 9.18 -7.24 -6.84
C ASP A 34 9.53 -6.07 -7.78
N ILE A 35 10.65 -5.40 -7.50
CA ILE A 35 11.16 -4.31 -8.34
C ILE A 35 12.22 -4.81 -9.36
N GLY A 36 12.21 -6.11 -9.64
CA GLY A 36 13.08 -6.79 -10.61
C GLY A 36 14.42 -7.23 -10.02
N PHE A 37 15.19 -6.30 -9.44
CA PHE A 37 16.49 -6.59 -8.82
C PHE A 37 16.41 -6.86 -7.32
N CYS A 38 15.29 -6.52 -6.69
CA CYS A 38 15.06 -6.71 -5.27
C CYS A 38 13.62 -7.16 -5.03
N LYS A 39 13.45 -8.13 -4.14
CA LYS A 39 12.14 -8.63 -3.69
C LYS A 39 11.98 -8.28 -2.22
N MET A 40 10.96 -7.49 -1.91
CA MET A 40 10.64 -7.08 -0.55
C MET A 40 9.37 -7.77 -0.08
N LYS A 41 9.41 -8.40 1.10
CA LYS A 41 8.19 -8.86 1.77
C LYS A 41 7.56 -7.69 2.52
N VAL A 42 6.30 -7.40 2.19
CA VAL A 42 5.47 -6.40 2.86
C VAL A 42 4.47 -7.12 3.74
N THR A 43 4.40 -6.75 5.01
CA THR A 43 3.36 -7.24 5.93
C THR A 43 2.53 -6.06 6.42
N VAL A 44 1.23 -6.10 6.15
CA VAL A 44 0.28 -5.09 6.61
C VAL A 44 -0.50 -5.68 7.78
N ALA A 45 -0.51 -4.97 8.91
CA ALA A 45 -1.34 -5.30 10.06
C ALA A 45 -2.62 -4.46 10.03
N TRP A 46 -3.74 -5.10 10.31
CA TRP A 46 -5.07 -4.52 10.33
C TRP A 46 -5.65 -4.60 11.74
N SER A 47 -6.34 -3.54 12.12
CA SER A 47 -7.19 -3.49 13.30
C SER A 47 -8.25 -2.43 13.06
N LEU A 48 -9.46 -2.68 13.54
CA LEU A 48 -10.44 -1.62 13.72
C LEU A 48 -9.87 -0.55 14.65
N ILE A 49 -10.09 0.71 14.27
CA ILE A 49 -9.84 1.87 15.12
C ILE A 49 -11.22 2.41 15.49
N SER A 50 -11.55 2.47 16.79
CA SER A 50 -12.75 3.16 17.23
C SER A 50 -12.52 4.67 17.07
N CYS A 51 -13.29 5.32 16.20
CA CYS A 51 -13.41 6.77 16.24
C CYS A 51 -14.36 7.15 17.37
N GLU A 52 -13.88 7.08 18.62
CA GLU A 52 -14.61 7.66 19.73
C GLU A 52 -14.62 9.18 19.55
N LYS A 53 -15.82 9.77 19.40
CA LYS A 53 -15.98 11.21 19.48
C LYS A 53 -15.63 11.62 20.91
N LEU A 54 -14.39 12.08 21.12
CA LEU A 54 -14.03 12.82 22.31
C LEU A 54 -14.85 14.11 22.33
N ASN A 55 -15.99 14.07 23.00
CA ASN A 55 -16.72 15.26 23.41
C ASN A 55 -15.94 15.86 24.59
N VAL A 56 -14.99 16.75 24.27
CA VAL A 56 -14.38 17.67 25.24
C VAL A 56 -15.35 18.80 25.53
#